data_AF-A0A7R9ZIB7-F1
#
_entry.id   AF-A0A7R9ZIB7-F1
#
_cell.length_a   1.000
_cell.length_b   1.000
_cell.length_c   1.000
_cell.angle_alpha   90.00
_cell.angle_beta   90.00
_cell.angle_gamma   90.00
#
_symmetry.space_group_name_H-M   'P 1'
#
loop_
_entity.id
_entity.type
_entity.pdbx_description
1 polymer ?
#
loop_
_entity_poly.entity_id
_entity_poly.type
_entity_poly.pdbx_seq_one_letter_code
_entity_poly.pdbx_strand_id
1 'polypeptide(L)'
;QEEHENDVRKEDDDNDEDDEEKLHRMESEALLGDSNTTDALQTDEFENDSCDSKSEAEEEEMDGEMDQLGEDVYSFLAASDSRTLAFWFAICIFLFQMVILTFNLVDLVGPRYFNIPFGVEWQVSASQVICLILTPAVQSDFIISFATLHDGYRRVYHPSPNLDSAHHGKSRRGRQPKSSLVQVETATRAKYRLSNLCRLVQGGVGIAVSFLLIVQSKEVVELYFNFAALGFISELDNVFFWLVDNGFILKQKLQPEALAVKGYVLEKKEPVKRFTWCLGGGCYVQYRNSLLGLIYVGLLTGWAIVYQQQVEGKMIAQHIRAEFGDKFNQKLGFYSGTYKMQKNSLKRHAEYTFLPPSERARAQRASSFTAKRCSRGSSSPTTARPATRVGSCGRRKPIATTSPPRRQWNGPCARKRRGSARPSTSSACRRATASSRT
;
A
#
# COMPACT_ATOMS: atom_id res chain seq x y z
N GLN A 1 -37.63 -51.17 -16.47
CA GLN A 1 -37.68 -49.73 -16.74
C GLN A 1 -36.28 -49.12 -16.51
N GLU A 2 -35.24 -49.82 -17.00
CA GLU A 2 -33.82 -49.45 -16.80
C GLU A 2 -32.95 -49.98 -17.96
N GLU A 3 -33.55 -50.27 -19.13
CA GLU A 3 -32.86 -50.82 -20.30
C GLU A 3 -33.13 -50.05 -21.60
N HIS A 4 -33.73 -48.86 -21.54
CA HIS A 4 -34.13 -48.12 -22.75
C HIS A 4 -33.49 -46.73 -22.92
N GLU A 5 -32.40 -46.44 -22.19
CA GLU A 5 -31.79 -45.10 -22.13
C GLU A 5 -30.31 -45.06 -22.55
N ASN A 6 -29.92 -45.91 -23.52
CA ASN A 6 -28.52 -46.03 -23.96
C ASN A 6 -28.27 -45.79 -25.46
N ASP A 7 -29.20 -45.17 -26.19
CA ASP A 7 -29.11 -45.09 -27.66
C ASP A 7 -29.25 -43.68 -28.27
N VAL A 8 -28.93 -42.60 -27.52
CA VAL A 8 -29.03 -41.21 -28.04
C VAL A 8 -27.81 -40.35 -27.67
N ARG A 9 -26.59 -40.90 -27.77
CA ARG A 9 -25.37 -40.10 -27.53
C ARG A 9 -24.18 -40.58 -28.35
N LYS A 10 -24.32 -40.47 -29.67
CA LYS A 10 -23.23 -40.54 -30.64
C LYS A 10 -23.58 -39.65 -31.82
N GLU A 11 -23.15 -38.40 -31.75
CA GLU A 11 -22.91 -37.45 -32.83
C GLU A 11 -22.52 -36.13 -32.14
N ASP A 12 -21.59 -35.39 -32.71
CA ASP A 12 -20.92 -34.18 -32.19
C ASP A 12 -19.61 -34.42 -31.43
N ASP A 13 -18.57 -34.94 -32.12
CA ASP A 13 -17.19 -34.96 -31.57
C ASP A 13 -16.10 -34.82 -32.66
N ASP A 14 -16.35 -34.03 -33.71
CA ASP A 14 -15.36 -33.74 -34.76
C ASP A 14 -15.48 -32.27 -35.19
N ASN A 15 -14.76 -31.33 -34.54
CA ASN A 15 -14.38 -30.02 -35.16
C ASN A 15 -13.43 -29.09 -34.37
N ASP A 16 -12.80 -29.49 -33.27
CA ASP A 16 -12.02 -28.54 -32.44
C ASP A 16 -10.50 -28.48 -32.72
N GLU A 17 -9.98 -29.10 -33.79
CA GLU A 17 -8.53 -29.09 -34.09
C GLU A 17 -8.01 -27.89 -34.92
N ASP A 18 -8.88 -27.01 -35.45
CA ASP A 18 -8.45 -25.94 -36.37
C ASP A 18 -8.13 -24.58 -35.68
N ASP A 19 -8.42 -24.42 -34.38
CA ASP A 19 -8.24 -23.13 -33.70
C ASP A 19 -6.86 -22.95 -33.02
N GLU A 20 -6.14 -24.03 -32.69
CA GLU A 20 -4.78 -23.92 -32.12
C GLU A 20 -3.71 -23.57 -33.16
N GLU A 21 -3.85 -24.03 -34.42
CA GLU A 21 -2.89 -23.69 -35.49
C GLU A 21 -2.99 -22.20 -35.89
N LYS A 22 -4.17 -21.60 -35.73
CA LYS A 22 -4.39 -20.18 -36.03
C LYS A 22 -3.78 -19.25 -34.98
N LEU A 23 -3.71 -19.69 -33.72
CA LEU A 23 -3.09 -18.93 -32.63
C LEU A 23 -1.56 -18.88 -32.77
N HIS A 24 -0.93 -20.00 -33.13
CA HIS A 24 0.52 -20.04 -33.37
C HIS A 24 0.95 -19.25 -34.61
N ARG A 25 0.09 -19.14 -35.63
CA ARG A 25 0.40 -18.35 -36.83
C ARG A 25 0.40 -16.84 -36.57
N MET A 26 -0.54 -16.33 -35.74
CA MET A 26 -0.58 -14.91 -35.38
C MET A 26 0.58 -14.49 -34.46
N GLU A 27 1.11 -15.40 -33.63
CA GLU A 27 2.25 -15.09 -32.76
C GLU A 27 3.59 -15.07 -33.53
N SER A 28 3.68 -15.80 -34.65
CA SER A 28 4.88 -15.83 -35.50
C SER A 28 5.06 -14.59 -36.39
N GLU A 29 3.98 -13.86 -36.72
CA GLU A 29 4.05 -12.63 -37.53
C GLU A 29 4.36 -11.36 -36.71
N ALA A 30 4.22 -11.41 -35.37
CA ALA A 30 4.51 -10.27 -34.49
C ALA A 30 6.01 -10.13 -34.12
N LEU A 31 6.84 -11.15 -34.39
CA LEU A 31 8.25 -11.19 -33.95
C LEU A 31 9.29 -10.93 -35.06
N LEU A 32 8.87 -10.64 -36.30
CA LEU A 32 9.77 -10.37 -37.43
C LEU A 32 9.63 -8.97 -38.04
N GLY A 33 9.11 -8.01 -37.29
CA GLY A 33 9.05 -6.59 -37.70
C GLY A 33 10.39 -5.86 -37.52
N ASP A 34 10.98 -5.50 -38.67
CA ASP A 34 11.96 -4.43 -38.89
C ASP A 34 13.43 -4.67 -38.53
N SER A 35 14.08 -5.48 -39.37
CA SER A 35 15.48 -5.25 -39.74
C SER A 35 15.64 -5.43 -41.25
N ASN A 36 15.58 -4.33 -42.01
CA ASN A 36 16.41 -4.05 -43.20
C ASN A 36 15.78 -2.91 -44.03
N THR A 37 16.43 -1.74 -44.00
CA THR A 37 16.32 -0.77 -45.09
C THR A 37 17.68 -0.12 -45.31
N THR A 38 18.50 -0.84 -46.08
CA THR A 38 19.66 -0.30 -46.80
C THR A 38 19.48 -0.71 -48.25
N ASP A 39 19.21 0.24 -49.15
CA ASP A 39 20.19 0.65 -50.16
C ASP A 39 19.61 1.56 -51.25
N ALA A 40 20.46 2.55 -51.58
CA ALA A 40 20.68 3.19 -52.87
C ALA A 40 19.60 4.12 -53.46
N LEU A 41 19.91 5.43 -53.49
CA LEU A 41 20.28 6.10 -54.74
C LEU A 41 20.81 7.55 -54.54
N GLN A 42 21.81 7.85 -55.36
CA GLN A 42 22.25 9.16 -55.87
C GLN A 42 23.12 10.07 -54.98
N THR A 43 24.42 9.94 -55.23
CA THR A 43 25.38 11.03 -55.38
C THR A 43 24.86 12.08 -56.38
N ASP A 44 24.82 13.34 -55.95
CA ASP A 44 25.13 14.47 -56.82
C ASP A 44 25.81 15.57 -56.00
N GLU A 45 26.87 16.10 -56.59
CA GLU A 45 27.76 17.12 -56.08
C GLU A 45 27.03 18.44 -55.85
N PHE A 46 27.25 19.09 -54.70
CA PHE A 46 27.25 20.55 -54.65
C PHE A 46 28.16 21.04 -53.52
N GLU A 47 29.32 21.57 -53.91
CA GLU A 47 30.10 22.51 -53.12
C GLU A 47 29.22 23.74 -52.81
N ASN A 48 29.09 24.12 -51.54
CA ASN A 48 29.16 25.55 -51.22
C ASN A 48 29.42 25.83 -49.74
N ASP A 49 30.44 26.64 -49.54
CA ASP A 49 30.73 27.50 -48.40
C ASP A 49 29.48 28.00 -47.66
N SER A 50 29.47 27.89 -46.33
CA SER A 50 29.63 29.06 -45.48
C SER A 50 29.67 28.66 -44.01
N CYS A 51 30.75 29.06 -43.36
CA CYS A 51 30.85 29.14 -41.91
C CYS A 51 29.93 30.26 -41.43
N ASP A 52 28.75 29.95 -40.89
CA ASP A 52 28.00 30.89 -40.05
C ASP A 52 27.73 30.23 -38.70
N SER A 53 28.71 30.37 -37.81
CA SER A 53 28.64 29.98 -36.41
C SER A 53 27.74 30.98 -35.67
N LYS A 54 26.43 30.87 -35.91
CA LYS A 54 25.44 31.42 -34.99
C LYS A 54 25.45 30.57 -33.74
N SER A 55 26.05 31.10 -32.68
CA SER A 55 25.78 30.66 -31.32
C SER A 55 24.29 30.88 -31.06
N GLU A 56 23.49 29.87 -31.38
CA GLU A 56 22.15 29.70 -30.83
C GLU A 56 22.35 29.51 -29.33
N ALA A 57 22.35 30.62 -28.60
CA ALA A 57 22.04 30.61 -27.19
C ALA A 57 20.61 30.08 -27.13
N GLU A 58 20.49 28.76 -26.96
CA GLU A 58 19.30 28.11 -26.47
C GLU A 58 18.94 28.82 -25.17
N GLU A 59 18.10 29.83 -25.27
CA GLU A 59 17.27 30.28 -24.18
C GLU A 59 16.41 29.07 -23.84
N GLU A 60 16.95 28.17 -23.03
CA GLU A 60 16.17 27.23 -22.25
C GLU A 60 15.23 28.12 -21.42
N GLU A 61 14.05 28.40 -21.98
CA GLU A 61 12.89 28.81 -21.20
C GLU A 61 12.77 27.75 -20.13
N MET A 62 13.32 28.08 -18.94
CA MET A 62 13.05 27.36 -17.71
C MET A 62 11.57 27.57 -17.46
N ASP A 63 10.76 26.75 -18.14
CA ASP A 63 9.39 26.46 -17.80
C ASP A 63 9.46 25.98 -16.37
N GLY A 64 9.22 26.91 -15.44
CA GLY A 64 9.25 26.65 -14.03
C GLY A 64 8.21 25.58 -13.75
N GLU A 65 8.65 24.33 -13.73
CA GLU A 65 7.82 23.15 -13.55
C GLU A 65 7.07 23.33 -12.23
N MET A 66 5.82 23.77 -12.30
CA MET A 66 5.03 24.04 -11.13
C MET A 66 4.65 22.70 -10.52
N ASP A 67 5.05 22.46 -9.26
CA ASP A 67 4.75 21.22 -8.58
C ASP A 67 3.22 21.15 -8.36
N GLN A 68 2.54 20.25 -9.06
CA GLN A 68 1.11 20.03 -8.86
C GLN A 68 0.91 19.14 -7.63
N LEU A 69 -0.21 19.33 -6.92
CA LEU A 69 -0.59 18.39 -5.88
C LEU A 69 -0.78 17.00 -6.51
N GLY A 70 -0.23 15.95 -5.90
CA GLY A 70 -0.29 14.60 -6.47
C GLY A 70 -1.72 14.20 -6.84
N GLU A 71 -1.91 13.62 -8.02
CA GLU A 71 -3.22 13.17 -8.51
C GLU A 71 -3.64 11.85 -7.85
N ASP A 72 -3.78 11.87 -6.53
CA ASP A 72 -4.06 10.69 -5.71
C ASP A 72 -5.22 10.94 -4.73
N VAL A 73 -5.75 9.86 -4.16
CA VAL A 73 -6.90 9.92 -3.25
C VAL A 73 -6.57 10.67 -1.94
N TYR A 74 -5.32 10.68 -1.51
CA TYR A 74 -4.91 11.41 -0.32
C TYR A 74 -4.88 12.94 -0.53
N SER A 75 -4.81 13.40 -1.77
CA SER A 75 -5.01 14.80 -2.13
C SER A 75 -6.45 15.23 -1.89
N PHE A 76 -7.45 14.35 -2.10
CA PHE A 76 -8.80 14.62 -1.61
C PHE A 76 -8.83 14.78 -0.10
N LEU A 77 -8.14 13.92 0.65
CA LEU A 77 -8.13 13.98 2.11
C LEU A 77 -7.49 15.28 2.63
N ALA A 78 -6.49 15.81 1.92
CA ALA A 78 -5.83 17.07 2.27
C ALA A 78 -6.67 18.31 1.88
N ALA A 79 -7.20 18.33 0.66
CA ALA A 79 -7.83 19.53 0.08
C ALA A 79 -9.33 19.66 0.38
N SER A 80 -10.08 18.54 0.37
CA SER A 80 -11.54 18.59 0.50
C SER A 80 -12.01 18.89 1.94
N ASP A 81 -13.22 19.42 2.06
CA ASP A 81 -13.87 19.67 3.34
C ASP A 81 -14.23 18.37 4.07
N SER A 82 -14.03 18.30 5.39
CA SER A 82 -14.28 17.06 6.17
C SER A 82 -15.75 16.57 6.16
N ARG A 83 -16.67 17.40 5.64
CA ARG A 83 -18.09 17.07 5.50
C ARG A 83 -18.48 16.66 4.07
N THR A 84 -17.57 16.81 3.10
CA THR A 84 -17.87 16.46 1.71
C THR A 84 -17.71 14.97 1.47
N LEU A 85 -18.33 14.50 0.38
CA LEU A 85 -18.27 13.11 -0.02
C LEU A 85 -16.84 12.70 -0.41
N ALA A 86 -16.05 13.61 -0.98
CA ALA A 86 -14.67 13.36 -1.38
C ALA A 86 -13.76 12.97 -0.20
N PHE A 87 -13.90 13.66 0.93
CA PHE A 87 -13.15 13.36 2.14
C PHE A 87 -13.42 11.94 2.65
N TRP A 88 -14.70 11.56 2.74
CA TRP A 88 -15.10 10.22 3.20
C TRP A 88 -14.80 9.13 2.17
N PHE A 89 -14.89 9.44 0.88
CA PHE A 89 -14.45 8.54 -0.18
C PHE A 89 -12.97 8.20 -0.01
N ALA A 90 -12.12 9.20 0.25
CA ALA A 90 -10.70 8.97 0.47
C ALA A 90 -10.40 8.08 1.68
N ILE A 91 -11.09 8.31 2.80
CA ILE A 91 -10.98 7.44 3.98
C ILE A 91 -11.43 6.02 3.65
N CYS A 92 -12.51 5.85 2.88
CA CYS A 92 -13.01 4.54 2.49
C CYS A 92 -11.99 3.75 1.66
N ILE A 93 -11.36 4.38 0.66
CA ILE A 93 -10.32 3.75 -0.16
C ILE A 93 -9.10 3.39 0.68
N PHE A 94 -8.64 4.28 1.56
CA PHE A 94 -7.55 3.99 2.50
C PHE A 94 -7.89 2.78 3.39
N LEU A 95 -9.09 2.73 3.98
CA LEU A 95 -9.50 1.60 4.81
C LEU A 95 -9.59 0.30 4.00
N PHE A 96 -10.07 0.37 2.76
CA PHE A 96 -10.13 -0.78 1.86
C PHE A 96 -8.73 -1.34 1.55
N GLN A 97 -7.78 -0.49 1.16
CA GLN A 97 -6.37 -0.89 0.96
C GLN A 97 -5.77 -1.46 2.24
N MET A 98 -6.00 -0.82 3.39
CA MET A 98 -5.52 -1.30 4.68
C MET A 98 -6.09 -2.66 5.07
N VAL A 99 -7.36 -2.95 4.76
CA VAL A 99 -7.96 -4.28 4.99
C VAL A 99 -7.27 -5.33 4.14
N ILE A 100 -7.03 -5.06 2.84
CA ILE A 100 -6.32 -5.98 1.95
C ILE A 100 -4.90 -6.24 2.47
N LEU A 101 -4.14 -5.18 2.78
CA LEU A 101 -2.78 -5.33 3.31
C LEU A 101 -2.76 -6.07 4.65
N THR A 102 -3.75 -5.83 5.53
CA THR A 102 -3.86 -6.54 6.80
C THR A 102 -4.20 -8.01 6.61
N PHE A 103 -5.06 -8.35 5.66
CA PHE A 103 -5.35 -9.75 5.34
C PHE A 103 -4.13 -10.48 4.79
N ASN A 104 -3.37 -9.86 3.89
CA ASN A 104 -2.08 -10.39 3.45
C ASN A 104 -1.13 -10.58 4.64
N LEU A 105 -1.02 -9.59 5.52
CA LEU A 105 -0.17 -9.66 6.70
C LEU A 105 -0.59 -10.82 7.63
N VAL A 106 -1.88 -11.00 7.88
CA VAL A 106 -2.41 -12.07 8.74
C VAL A 106 -2.14 -13.45 8.14
N ASP A 107 -2.33 -13.60 6.83
CA ASP A 107 -2.06 -14.84 6.11
C ASP A 107 -0.59 -15.23 6.17
N LEU A 108 0.31 -14.24 5.94
CA LEU A 108 1.75 -14.43 5.99
C LEU A 108 2.27 -14.74 7.39
N VAL A 109 1.73 -14.10 8.44
CA VAL A 109 2.17 -14.36 9.81
C VAL A 109 1.80 -15.80 10.23
N GLY A 110 0.60 -16.25 9.87
CA GLY A 110 0.09 -17.59 10.14
C GLY A 110 0.06 -17.98 11.64
N PRO A 111 -0.51 -19.14 11.99
CA PRO A 111 -0.53 -19.63 13.38
C PRO A 111 0.79 -20.30 13.82
N ARG A 112 1.70 -20.60 12.88
CA ARG A 112 3.00 -21.22 13.14
C ARG A 112 4.09 -20.35 12.53
N TYR A 113 4.98 -19.84 13.38
CA TYR A 113 6.21 -19.10 13.07
C TYR A 113 6.51 -18.90 11.57
N PHE A 114 6.07 -17.78 10.99
CA PHE A 114 6.46 -17.19 9.69
C PHE A 114 6.64 -18.10 8.44
N ASN A 115 6.25 -19.38 8.42
CA ASN A 115 6.38 -20.32 7.28
C ASN A 115 7.69 -20.22 6.47
N ILE A 116 8.80 -19.88 7.13
CA ILE A 116 10.06 -19.56 6.45
C ILE A 116 10.64 -20.85 5.85
N PRO A 117 10.87 -20.93 4.53
CA PRO A 117 11.39 -22.13 3.91
C PRO A 117 12.83 -22.42 4.37
N PHE A 118 13.15 -23.70 4.51
CA PHE A 118 14.51 -24.17 4.74
C PHE A 118 15.15 -24.58 3.42
N GLY A 119 16.47 -24.41 3.30
CA GLY A 119 17.23 -24.88 2.13
C GLY A 119 16.92 -24.10 0.86
N VAL A 120 16.63 -22.81 0.99
CA VAL A 120 16.39 -21.90 -0.14
C VAL A 120 17.60 -21.93 -1.07
N GLU A 121 17.36 -22.06 -2.37
CA GLU A 121 18.43 -22.05 -3.37
C GLU A 121 19.18 -20.71 -3.34
N TRP A 122 20.47 -20.73 -3.66
CA TRP A 122 21.29 -19.51 -3.65
C TRP A 122 20.77 -18.46 -4.66
N GLN A 123 20.17 -18.91 -5.76
CA GLN A 123 19.53 -18.04 -6.76
C GLN A 123 18.37 -17.25 -6.14
N VAL A 124 17.48 -17.95 -5.43
CA VAL A 124 16.35 -17.34 -4.72
C VAL A 124 16.87 -16.40 -3.64
N SER A 125 17.91 -16.78 -2.90
CA SER A 125 18.53 -15.92 -1.89
C SER A 125 19.10 -14.62 -2.50
N ALA A 126 19.73 -14.69 -3.68
CA ALA A 126 20.22 -13.52 -4.39
C ALA A 126 19.07 -12.62 -4.87
N SER A 127 18.00 -13.21 -5.43
CA SER A 127 16.80 -12.47 -5.82
C SER A 127 16.11 -11.80 -4.62
N GLN A 128 16.06 -12.46 -3.47
CA GLN A 128 15.52 -11.87 -2.23
C GLN A 128 16.28 -10.60 -1.84
N VAL A 129 17.62 -10.60 -1.89
CA VAL A 129 18.43 -9.41 -1.59
C VAL A 129 18.14 -8.27 -2.58
N ILE A 130 18.03 -8.57 -3.88
CA ILE A 130 17.66 -7.58 -4.90
C ILE A 130 16.28 -6.99 -4.61
N CYS A 131 15.28 -7.83 -4.33
CA CYS A 131 13.93 -7.39 -3.99
C CYS A 131 13.91 -6.54 -2.71
N LEU A 132 14.74 -6.82 -1.71
CA LEU A 132 14.85 -5.99 -0.50
C LEU A 132 15.41 -4.60 -0.82
N ILE A 133 16.34 -4.49 -1.77
CA ILE A 133 16.88 -3.20 -2.23
C ILE A 133 15.80 -2.42 -3.01
N LEU A 134 14.98 -3.11 -3.80
CA LEU A 134 13.91 -2.48 -4.57
C LEU A 134 12.69 -2.11 -3.72
N THR A 135 12.44 -2.81 -2.62
CA THR A 135 11.21 -2.66 -1.82
C THR A 135 10.94 -1.21 -1.37
N PRO A 136 11.86 -0.48 -0.71
CA PRO A 136 11.61 0.90 -0.33
C PRO A 136 11.44 1.84 -1.51
N ALA A 137 12.09 1.56 -2.65
CA ALA A 137 12.02 2.39 -3.86
C ALA A 137 10.66 2.29 -4.56
N VAL A 138 10.05 1.10 -4.54
CA VAL A 138 8.74 0.85 -5.17
C VAL A 138 7.58 1.35 -4.31
N GLN A 139 7.79 1.53 -3.00
CA GLN A 139 6.77 2.04 -2.08
C GLN A 139 6.68 3.58 -2.14
N SER A 140 6.11 4.09 -3.22
CA SER A 140 5.95 5.51 -3.54
C SER A 140 5.24 6.28 -2.42
N ASP A 141 4.16 5.73 -1.84
CA ASP A 141 3.42 6.31 -0.72
C ASP A 141 4.32 6.64 0.48
N PHE A 142 5.26 5.75 0.79
CA PHE A 142 6.19 5.94 1.89
C PHE A 142 7.18 7.08 1.59
N ILE A 143 7.74 7.11 0.37
CA ILE A 143 8.71 8.14 -0.05
C ILE A 143 8.03 9.51 -0.11
N ILE A 144 6.87 9.59 -0.77
CA ILE A 144 6.13 10.83 -0.96
C ILE A 144 5.71 11.38 0.40
N SER A 145 5.09 10.55 1.26
CA SER A 145 4.65 10.99 2.59
C SER A 145 5.79 11.53 3.45
N PHE A 146 6.98 10.95 3.32
CA PHE A 146 8.14 11.43 4.06
C PHE A 146 8.66 12.77 3.53
N ALA A 147 8.76 12.90 2.20
CA ALA A 147 9.17 14.15 1.56
C ALA A 147 8.21 15.30 1.92
N THR A 148 6.91 15.05 1.87
CA THR A 148 5.86 16.03 2.17
C THR A 148 5.73 16.34 3.67
N LEU A 149 5.90 15.35 4.55
CA LEU A 149 5.82 15.54 6.01
C LEU A 149 6.89 16.55 6.50
N HIS A 150 8.10 16.46 5.96
CA HIS A 150 9.19 17.37 6.31
C HIS A 150 9.05 18.74 5.65
N ASP A 151 8.73 18.80 4.34
CA ASP A 151 8.55 20.06 3.62
C ASP A 151 7.43 20.92 4.23
N GLY A 152 6.52 20.24 4.92
CA GLY A 152 5.63 20.83 5.90
C GLY A 152 4.54 21.67 5.26
N TYR A 153 3.47 21.85 6.04
CA TYR A 153 2.36 22.75 5.71
C TYR A 153 2.80 24.17 5.29
N ARG A 154 4.04 24.58 5.62
CA ARG A 154 4.55 25.93 5.40
C ARG A 154 4.65 26.32 3.92
N ARG A 155 4.82 25.35 3.00
CA ARG A 155 4.84 25.64 1.55
C ARG A 155 3.47 25.86 0.94
N VAL A 156 2.43 25.23 1.49
CA VAL A 156 1.11 25.15 0.83
C VAL A 156 0.23 26.39 1.13
N TYR A 157 0.50 27.20 2.16
CA TYR A 157 -0.50 28.19 2.67
C TYR A 157 -0.04 29.63 2.85
N HIS A 158 1.21 29.98 2.55
CA HIS A 158 1.63 31.37 2.61
C HIS A 158 1.92 31.88 1.20
N PRO A 159 0.90 32.36 0.46
CA PRO A 159 1.17 33.19 -0.71
C PRO A 159 1.96 34.38 -0.22
N SER A 160 3.12 34.62 -0.83
CA SER A 160 4.00 35.72 -0.45
C SER A 160 3.25 37.04 -0.66
N PRO A 161 2.89 37.80 0.40
CA PRO A 161 2.03 38.98 0.25
C PRO A 161 2.73 40.18 -0.42
N ASN A 162 3.96 40.03 -0.91
CA ASN A 162 4.85 41.18 -1.19
C ASN A 162 5.45 41.23 -2.60
N LEU A 163 4.99 40.45 -3.58
CA LEU A 163 5.53 40.55 -4.95
C LEU A 163 4.90 41.64 -5.83
N ASP A 164 3.93 42.40 -5.32
CA ASP A 164 3.30 43.49 -6.11
C ASP A 164 4.06 44.84 -6.01
N SER A 165 5.11 44.96 -5.20
CA SER A 165 5.70 46.28 -4.87
C SER A 165 7.10 46.57 -5.41
N ALA A 166 7.79 45.65 -6.09
CA ALA A 166 9.23 45.86 -6.39
C ALA A 166 9.62 46.09 -7.87
N HIS A 167 8.76 45.80 -8.85
CA HIS A 167 9.08 46.05 -10.26
C HIS A 167 8.17 47.10 -10.90
N HIS A 168 8.30 48.33 -10.42
CA HIS A 168 7.89 49.53 -11.16
C HIS A 168 8.97 49.91 -12.20
N GLY A 169 9.30 48.96 -13.08
CA GLY A 169 10.10 49.19 -14.28
C GLY A 169 9.17 49.18 -15.48
N LYS A 170 8.99 50.33 -16.11
CA LYS A 170 8.10 50.59 -17.26
C LYS A 170 8.33 49.59 -18.39
N SER A 171 7.60 48.47 -18.42
CA SER A 171 7.56 47.60 -19.60
C SER A 171 6.13 47.40 -20.07
N ARG A 172 6.02 47.39 -21.39
CA ARG A 172 4.84 47.65 -22.19
C ARG A 172 3.74 46.59 -21.98
N ARG A 173 2.50 47.10 -22.02
CA ARG A 173 1.20 46.43 -22.10
C ARG A 173 1.20 45.09 -22.86
N GLY A 174 1.60 44.02 -22.19
CA GLY A 174 1.16 42.65 -22.48
C GLY A 174 0.16 42.26 -21.40
N ARG A 175 -1.11 42.13 -21.77
CA ARG A 175 -2.22 41.81 -20.86
C ARG A 175 -2.14 40.32 -20.50
N GLN A 176 -1.21 39.94 -19.63
CA GLN A 176 -1.17 38.59 -19.06
C GLN A 176 -2.48 38.35 -18.28
N PRO A 177 -3.20 37.25 -18.52
CA PRO A 177 -4.40 36.92 -17.78
C PRO A 177 -4.01 36.74 -16.31
N LYS A 178 -4.68 37.49 -15.42
CA LYS A 178 -4.59 37.27 -13.98
C LYS A 178 -5.16 35.88 -13.67
N SER A 179 -4.29 34.88 -13.63
CA SER A 179 -4.58 33.59 -13.02
C SER A 179 -4.77 33.83 -11.53
N SER A 180 -6.03 34.04 -11.14
CA SER A 180 -6.41 34.12 -9.74
C SER A 180 -6.09 32.79 -9.08
N LEU A 181 -4.96 32.74 -8.36
CA LEU A 181 -4.62 31.65 -7.45
C LEU A 181 -5.84 31.37 -6.55
N VAL A 182 -6.52 30.27 -6.82
CA VAL A 182 -7.66 29.82 -6.01
C VAL A 182 -7.08 29.31 -4.70
N GLN A 183 -7.04 30.19 -3.69
CA GLN A 183 -6.66 29.80 -2.33
C GLN A 183 -7.66 28.77 -1.78
N VAL A 184 -7.13 27.64 -1.33
CA VAL A 184 -7.93 26.56 -0.71
C VAL A 184 -8.30 26.97 0.71
N GLU A 185 -9.39 27.71 0.87
CA GLU A 185 -9.85 28.21 2.18
C GLU A 185 -10.17 27.07 3.16
N THR A 186 -10.48 25.88 2.63
CA THR A 186 -10.93 24.72 3.40
C THR A 186 -9.80 23.92 4.04
N ALA A 187 -8.56 24.06 3.58
CA ALA A 187 -7.55 23.04 3.86
C ALA A 187 -6.74 23.32 5.15
N THR A 188 -7.06 22.56 6.20
CA THR A 188 -6.51 22.72 7.57
C THR A 188 -5.21 21.95 7.78
N ARG A 189 -4.30 22.47 8.64
CA ARG A 189 -3.06 21.79 9.07
C ARG A 189 -3.25 20.34 9.51
N ALA A 190 -4.34 20.07 10.22
CA ALA A 190 -4.66 18.74 10.71
C ALA A 190 -4.95 17.76 9.57
N LYS A 191 -5.69 18.19 8.52
CA LYS A 191 -6.01 17.35 7.36
C LYS A 191 -4.77 16.98 6.56
N TYR A 192 -3.88 17.96 6.35
CA TYR A 192 -2.59 17.70 5.70
C TYR A 192 -1.73 16.70 6.48
N ARG A 193 -1.63 16.84 7.80
CA ARG A 193 -0.91 15.87 8.65
C ARG A 193 -1.56 14.49 8.64
N LEU A 194 -2.89 14.43 8.68
CA LEU A 194 -3.64 13.19 8.62
C LEU A 194 -3.40 12.46 7.30
N SER A 195 -3.48 13.18 6.18
CA SER A 195 -3.23 12.63 4.85
C SER A 195 -1.83 12.01 4.74
N ASN A 196 -0.79 12.75 5.14
CA ASN A 196 0.57 12.22 5.15
C ASN A 196 0.77 11.06 6.14
N LEU A 197 0.10 11.09 7.30
CA LEU A 197 0.15 9.98 8.25
C LEU A 197 -0.49 8.72 7.69
N CYS A 198 -1.64 8.84 6.99
CA CYS A 198 -2.29 7.71 6.33
C CYS A 198 -1.38 7.09 5.26
N ARG A 199 -0.79 7.91 4.38
CA ARG A 199 0.20 7.45 3.39
C ARG A 199 1.41 6.75 4.03
N LEU A 200 1.96 7.34 5.10
CA LEU A 200 3.11 6.79 5.81
C LEU A 200 2.79 5.43 6.44
N VAL A 201 1.61 5.28 7.05
CA VAL A 201 1.14 4.02 7.63
C VAL A 201 0.92 2.98 6.55
N GLN A 202 0.25 3.34 5.44
CA GLN A 202 0.02 2.44 4.31
C GLN A 202 1.35 1.94 3.72
N GLY A 203 2.25 2.86 3.37
CA GLY A 203 3.56 2.50 2.83
C GLY A 203 4.40 1.69 3.83
N GLY A 204 4.33 2.00 5.13
CA GLY A 204 5.02 1.25 6.17
C GLY A 204 4.51 -0.20 6.32
N VAL A 205 3.19 -0.39 6.27
CA VAL A 205 2.58 -1.73 6.25
C VAL A 205 2.91 -2.46 4.95
N GLY A 206 2.91 -1.76 3.81
CA GLY A 206 3.34 -2.28 2.52
C GLY A 206 4.76 -2.84 2.57
N ILE A 207 5.73 -2.06 3.08
CA ILE A 207 7.13 -2.50 3.28
C ILE A 207 7.20 -3.75 4.18
N ALA A 208 6.43 -3.79 5.28
CA ALA A 208 6.42 -4.94 6.18
C ALA A 208 5.88 -6.21 5.51
N VAL A 209 4.79 -6.09 4.74
CA VAL A 209 4.22 -7.21 3.96
C VAL A 209 5.19 -7.66 2.87
N SER A 210 5.81 -6.73 2.13
CA SER A 210 6.85 -7.06 1.14
C SER A 210 7.99 -7.84 1.76
N PHE A 211 8.50 -7.40 2.91
CA PHE A 211 9.56 -8.10 3.62
C PHE A 211 9.20 -9.54 3.96
N LEU A 212 7.98 -9.78 4.47
CA LEU A 212 7.52 -11.12 4.81
C LEU A 212 7.37 -12.01 3.57
N LEU A 213 6.80 -11.48 2.49
CA LEU A 213 6.70 -12.22 1.23
C LEU A 213 8.08 -12.60 0.69
N ILE A 214 9.03 -11.67 0.71
CA ILE A 214 10.40 -11.92 0.24
C ILE A 214 11.04 -13.05 1.05
N VAL A 215 10.90 -13.02 2.37
CA VAL A 215 11.49 -14.02 3.26
C VAL A 215 10.81 -15.40 3.13
N GLN A 216 9.54 -15.45 2.77
CA GLN A 216 8.76 -16.69 2.67
C GLN A 216 8.83 -17.37 1.31
N SER A 217 9.16 -16.64 0.23
CA SER A 217 9.20 -17.21 -1.12
C SER A 217 10.25 -18.31 -1.26
N LYS A 218 9.84 -19.42 -1.87
CA LYS A 218 10.71 -20.58 -2.19
C LYS A 218 11.28 -20.49 -3.59
N GLU A 219 10.58 -19.82 -4.48
CA GLU A 219 10.88 -19.73 -5.89
C GLU A 219 10.99 -18.27 -6.32
N VAL A 220 11.86 -18.02 -7.31
CA VAL A 220 12.07 -16.67 -7.87
C VAL A 220 10.80 -16.15 -8.55
N VAL A 221 10.05 -17.04 -9.22
CA VAL A 221 8.80 -16.67 -9.91
C VAL A 221 7.74 -16.23 -8.91
N GLU A 222 7.56 -16.99 -7.82
CA GLU A 222 6.64 -16.64 -6.73
C GLU A 222 7.00 -15.28 -6.10
N LEU A 223 8.29 -15.03 -5.91
CA LEU A 223 8.81 -13.76 -5.39
C LEU A 223 8.39 -12.56 -6.27
N TYR A 224 8.61 -12.65 -7.58
CA TYR A 224 8.25 -11.56 -8.49
C TYR A 224 6.74 -11.40 -8.64
N PHE A 225 5.97 -12.49 -8.65
CA PHE A 225 4.51 -12.44 -8.70
C PHE A 225 3.94 -11.73 -7.47
N ASN A 226 4.42 -12.07 -6.28
CA ASN A 226 4.03 -11.42 -5.03
C ASN A 226 4.40 -9.92 -5.02
N PHE A 227 5.55 -9.57 -5.60
CA PHE A 227 5.98 -8.18 -5.72
C PHE A 227 5.10 -7.38 -6.70
N ALA A 228 4.74 -7.97 -7.84
CA ALA A 228 3.82 -7.36 -8.80
C ALA A 228 2.41 -7.16 -8.21
N ALA A 229 1.91 -8.17 -7.48
CA ALA A 229 0.62 -8.09 -6.80
C ALA A 229 0.58 -6.96 -5.76
N LEU A 230 1.66 -6.78 -4.99
CA LEU A 230 1.78 -5.66 -4.06
C LEU A 230 1.88 -4.31 -4.77
N GLY A 231 2.62 -4.23 -5.87
CA GLY A 231 2.70 -3.04 -6.71
C GLY A 231 1.30 -2.60 -7.19
N PHE A 232 0.50 -3.56 -7.65
CA PHE A 232 -0.89 -3.30 -8.03
C PHE A 232 -1.73 -2.76 -6.85
N ILE A 233 -1.62 -3.35 -5.66
CA ILE A 233 -2.35 -2.88 -4.47
C ILE A 233 -1.95 -1.44 -4.10
N SER A 234 -0.66 -1.10 -4.23
CA SER A 234 -0.17 0.26 -3.94
C SER A 234 -0.63 1.31 -4.95
N GLU A 235 -1.03 0.94 -6.18
CA GLU A 235 -1.53 1.91 -7.16
C GLU A 235 -3.06 2.07 -7.15
N LEU A 236 -3.78 1.28 -6.36
CA LEU A 236 -5.25 1.31 -6.35
C LEU A 236 -5.81 2.70 -6.06
N ASP A 237 -5.18 3.47 -5.17
CA ASP A 237 -5.61 4.82 -4.85
C ASP A 237 -5.48 5.78 -6.05
N ASN A 238 -4.37 5.73 -6.78
CA ASN A 238 -4.19 6.48 -8.03
C ASN A 238 -5.25 6.08 -9.07
N VAL A 239 -5.53 4.77 -9.20
CA VAL A 239 -6.59 4.26 -10.09
C VAL A 239 -7.96 4.80 -9.66
N PHE A 240 -8.29 4.81 -8.37
CA PHE A 240 -9.56 5.35 -7.88
C PHE A 240 -9.66 6.87 -8.09
N PHE A 241 -8.56 7.61 -7.94
CA PHE A 241 -8.52 9.03 -8.27
C PHE A 241 -8.80 9.24 -9.76
N TRP A 242 -8.10 8.50 -10.63
CA TRP A 242 -8.28 8.55 -12.08
C TRP A 242 -9.71 8.21 -12.50
N LEU A 243 -10.34 7.21 -11.87
CA LEU A 243 -11.74 6.86 -12.12
C LEU A 243 -12.72 7.98 -11.74
N VAL A 244 -12.44 8.70 -10.66
CA VAL A 244 -13.23 9.86 -10.22
C VAL A 244 -13.04 11.03 -11.19
N ASP A 245 -11.80 11.30 -11.61
CA ASP A 245 -11.46 12.39 -12.53
C ASP A 245 -12.17 12.26 -13.89
N ASN A 246 -12.17 11.05 -14.44
CA ASN A 246 -12.89 10.72 -15.68
C ASN A 246 -14.41 10.63 -15.49
N GLY A 247 -14.91 10.76 -14.25
CA GLY A 247 -16.33 10.78 -13.95
C GLY A 247 -17.02 9.40 -14.01
N PHE A 248 -16.26 8.30 -13.92
CA PHE A 248 -16.82 6.95 -13.83
C PHE A 248 -17.49 6.69 -12.48
N ILE A 249 -16.95 7.26 -11.40
CA ILE A 249 -17.49 7.13 -10.04
C ILE A 249 -18.14 8.46 -9.62
N LEU A 250 -19.45 8.42 -9.35
CA LEU A 250 -20.20 9.51 -8.70
C LEU A 250 -19.97 10.89 -9.35
N LYS A 251 -19.99 10.91 -10.69
CA LYS A 251 -19.72 12.07 -11.57
C LYS A 251 -20.17 13.42 -11.03
N GLN A 252 -21.42 13.52 -10.57
CA GLN A 252 -22.01 14.80 -10.16
C GLN A 252 -21.41 15.41 -8.87
N LYS A 253 -20.79 14.61 -8.01
CA LYS A 253 -20.35 15.06 -6.67
C LYS A 253 -18.85 15.04 -6.49
N LEU A 254 -18.16 14.06 -7.08
CA LEU A 254 -16.72 13.84 -6.84
C LEU A 254 -15.85 14.42 -7.97
N GLN A 255 -16.30 14.39 -9.22
CA GLN A 255 -15.56 14.98 -10.34
C GLN A 255 -15.21 16.47 -10.16
N PRO A 256 -16.12 17.36 -9.69
CA PRO A 256 -15.73 18.77 -9.49
C PRO A 256 -14.65 18.94 -8.41
N GLU A 257 -14.61 18.06 -7.40
CA GLU A 257 -13.56 18.06 -6.38
C GLU A 257 -12.23 17.55 -6.94
N ALA A 258 -12.24 16.61 -7.87
CA ALA A 258 -11.05 16.13 -8.59
C ALA A 258 -10.44 17.22 -9.47
N LEU A 259 -11.28 17.89 -10.26
CA LEU A 259 -10.86 19.03 -11.07
C LEU A 259 -10.34 20.19 -10.19
N ALA A 260 -10.95 20.40 -9.02
CA ALA A 260 -10.44 21.37 -8.05
C ALA A 260 -9.06 20.95 -7.52
N VAL A 261 -8.86 19.66 -7.20
CA VAL A 261 -7.56 19.12 -6.79
C VAL A 261 -6.48 19.33 -7.84
N LYS A 262 -6.77 19.05 -9.11
CA LYS A 262 -5.84 19.29 -10.24
C LYS A 262 -5.53 20.76 -10.45
N GLY A 263 -6.50 21.63 -10.18
CA GLY A 263 -6.33 23.08 -10.25
C GLY A 263 -5.41 23.65 -9.17
N TYR A 264 -5.05 22.87 -8.13
CA TYR A 264 -4.13 23.32 -7.09
C TYR A 264 -2.68 23.23 -7.56
N VAL A 265 -2.23 24.36 -8.08
CA VAL A 265 -0.82 24.62 -8.35
C VAL A 265 -0.13 24.96 -7.04
N LEU A 266 0.87 24.17 -6.62
CA LEU A 266 1.74 24.58 -5.53
C LEU A 266 2.74 25.57 -6.11
N GLU A 267 2.77 26.78 -5.56
CA GLU A 267 3.78 27.75 -5.93
C GLU A 267 5.15 27.16 -5.56
N LYS A 268 5.90 26.73 -6.59
CA LYS A 268 7.27 26.27 -6.43
C LYS A 268 8.07 27.47 -6.00
N LYS A 269 8.28 27.60 -4.70
CA LYS A 269 9.17 28.63 -4.17
C LYS A 269 10.52 28.34 -4.79
N GLU A 270 10.96 29.19 -5.72
CA GLU A 270 12.27 29.04 -6.34
C GLU A 270 13.27 28.76 -5.23
N PRO A 271 14.09 27.70 -5.36
CA PRO A 271 15.10 27.42 -4.36
C PRO A 271 15.89 28.71 -4.23
N VAL A 272 15.86 29.34 -3.05
CA VAL A 272 16.43 30.67 -2.87
C VAL A 272 17.90 30.56 -3.28
N LYS A 273 18.23 31.02 -4.50
CA LYS A 273 19.54 30.84 -5.15
C LYS A 273 20.66 31.57 -4.39
N ARG A 274 20.33 32.27 -3.31
CA ARG A 274 21.29 32.96 -2.46
C ARG A 274 21.69 32.08 -1.28
N PHE A 275 22.88 31.51 -1.43
CA PHE A 275 23.95 31.69 -0.46
C PHE A 275 23.78 30.92 0.86
N THR A 276 24.08 29.60 0.84
CA THR A 276 24.81 28.89 1.91
C THR A 276 24.99 27.41 1.54
N TRP A 277 25.87 27.16 0.58
CA TRP A 277 26.44 25.83 0.32
C TRP A 277 27.34 25.31 1.47
N CYS A 278 27.57 26.11 2.52
CA CYS A 278 28.56 25.74 3.53
C CYS A 278 28.02 25.02 4.77
N LEU A 279 26.71 25.00 5.10
CA LEU A 279 26.25 24.27 6.31
C LEU A 279 24.73 24.00 6.48
N GLY A 280 23.82 24.38 5.55
CA GLY A 280 22.37 24.39 5.86
C GLY A 280 21.40 23.69 4.88
N GLY A 281 21.74 23.56 3.60
CA GLY A 281 20.83 22.98 2.58
C GLY A 281 20.96 21.46 2.40
N GLY A 282 22.13 20.90 2.71
CA GLY A 282 22.40 19.46 2.60
C GLY A 282 21.62 18.62 3.62
N CYS A 283 21.21 19.19 4.75
CA CYS A 283 20.55 18.44 5.83
C CYS A 283 19.23 17.79 5.37
N TYR A 284 18.49 18.38 4.42
CA TYR A 284 17.24 17.78 3.97
C TYR A 284 17.46 16.52 3.11
N VAL A 285 18.27 16.66 2.07
CA VAL A 285 18.63 15.52 1.19
C VAL A 285 19.33 14.44 2.00
N GLN A 286 20.20 14.84 2.93
CA GLN A 286 20.86 13.93 3.86
C GLN A 286 19.86 13.25 4.80
N TYR A 287 18.87 13.95 5.36
CA TYR A 287 17.87 13.35 6.25
C TYR A 287 16.99 12.33 5.52
N ARG A 288 16.51 12.67 4.32
CA ARG A 288 15.76 11.74 3.44
C ARG A 288 16.57 10.49 3.14
N ASN A 289 17.80 10.67 2.66
CA ASN A 289 18.68 9.55 2.31
C ASN A 289 19.08 8.74 3.56
N SER A 290 19.25 9.38 4.71
CA SER A 290 19.58 8.70 5.98
C SER A 290 18.42 7.86 6.49
N LEU A 291 17.18 8.34 6.38
CA LEU A 291 16.03 7.52 6.77
C LEU A 291 15.85 6.33 5.84
N LEU A 292 15.90 6.54 4.52
CA LEU A 292 15.84 5.43 3.57
C LEU A 292 16.96 4.43 3.85
N GLY A 293 18.19 4.92 4.09
CA GLY A 293 19.32 4.10 4.53
C GLY A 293 19.04 3.32 5.82
N LEU A 294 18.39 3.92 6.82
CA LEU A 294 18.01 3.25 8.06
C LEU A 294 16.99 2.13 7.81
N ILE A 295 16.02 2.36 6.93
CA ILE A 295 15.04 1.33 6.53
C ILE A 295 15.75 0.19 5.81
N TYR A 296 16.66 0.50 4.87
CA TYR A 296 17.47 -0.50 4.18
C TYR A 296 18.30 -1.34 5.14
N VAL A 297 18.99 -0.71 6.09
CA VAL A 297 19.76 -1.41 7.12
C VAL A 297 18.84 -2.30 7.97
N GLY A 298 17.65 -1.81 8.34
CA GLY A 298 16.66 -2.60 9.07
C GLY A 298 16.20 -3.85 8.31
N LEU A 299 15.84 -3.70 7.03
CA LEU A 299 15.41 -4.79 6.16
C LEU A 299 16.51 -5.82 5.93
N LEU A 300 17.73 -5.38 5.62
CA LEU A 300 18.88 -6.27 5.41
C LEU A 300 19.29 -6.97 6.70
N THR A 301 19.23 -6.29 7.85
CA THR A 301 19.51 -6.91 9.16
C THR A 301 18.46 -7.96 9.49
N GLY A 302 17.17 -7.66 9.27
CA GLY A 302 16.08 -8.62 9.45
C GLY A 302 16.25 -9.86 8.58
N TRP A 303 16.57 -9.67 7.29
CA TRP A 303 16.84 -10.77 6.38
C TRP A 303 18.08 -11.58 6.79
N ALA A 304 19.18 -10.92 7.18
CA ALA A 304 20.40 -11.61 7.60
C ALA A 304 20.17 -12.49 8.86
N ILE A 305 19.34 -12.02 9.80
CA ILE A 305 18.92 -12.81 10.96
C ILE A 305 18.15 -14.05 10.52
N VAL A 306 17.21 -13.90 9.58
CA VAL A 306 16.44 -15.03 9.06
C VAL A 306 17.34 -16.01 8.30
N TYR A 307 18.21 -15.50 7.43
CA TYR A 307 19.17 -16.30 6.68
C TYR A 307 20.09 -17.10 7.61
N GLN A 308 20.59 -16.48 8.68
CA GLN A 308 21.39 -17.18 9.68
C GLN A 308 20.57 -18.29 10.37
N GLN A 309 19.31 -18.05 10.70
CA GLN A 309 18.44 -19.08 11.28
C GLN A 309 18.15 -20.24 10.31
N GLN A 310 18.07 -19.97 9.01
CA GLN A 310 17.97 -20.99 7.96
C GLN A 310 19.25 -21.84 7.89
N VAL A 311 20.43 -21.21 7.83
CA VAL A 311 21.73 -21.91 7.74
C VAL A 311 22.05 -22.73 9.00
N GLU A 312 21.63 -22.26 10.17
CA GLU A 312 21.78 -22.98 11.43
C GLU A 312 20.80 -24.16 11.57
N GLY A 313 19.82 -24.29 10.66
CA GLY A 313 18.81 -25.33 10.72
C GLY A 313 17.87 -25.18 11.92
N LYS A 314 17.84 -24.00 12.58
CA LYS A 314 16.93 -23.73 13.71
C LYS A 314 15.46 -23.78 13.30
N MET A 315 15.19 -23.55 12.02
CA MET A 315 13.86 -23.60 11.42
C MET A 315 13.42 -25.01 11.00
N ILE A 316 14.32 -26.01 11.03
CA ILE A 316 13.97 -27.38 10.67
C ILE A 316 13.08 -27.97 11.77
N ALA A 317 12.00 -28.63 11.36
CA ALA A 317 11.12 -29.32 12.29
C ALA A 317 11.89 -30.42 13.03
N GLN A 318 12.12 -30.24 14.33
CA GLN A 318 12.80 -31.25 15.16
C GLN A 318 12.09 -32.62 15.15
N HIS A 319 10.78 -32.59 14.88
CA HIS A 319 9.94 -33.78 14.77
C HIS A 319 9.12 -33.70 13.50
N ILE A 320 9.22 -34.72 12.67
CA ILE A 320 8.34 -34.90 11.50
C ILE A 320 7.42 -36.07 11.79
N ARG A 321 6.14 -35.91 11.47
CA ARG A 321 5.18 -37.03 11.46
C ARG A 321 5.03 -37.47 10.01
N ALA A 322 5.51 -38.67 9.69
CA ALA A 322 5.27 -39.26 8.39
C ALA A 322 4.10 -40.25 8.52
N GLU A 323 3.14 -40.14 7.61
CA GLU A 323 2.04 -41.08 7.47
C GLU A 323 2.09 -41.63 6.06
N PHE A 324 2.41 -42.91 5.94
CA PHE A 324 2.39 -43.60 4.68
C PHE A 324 1.01 -44.22 4.50
N GLY A 325 0.39 -43.93 3.35
CA GLY A 325 -0.88 -44.55 2.97
C GLY A 325 -0.71 -46.07 2.84
N ASP A 326 -1.64 -46.81 3.41
CA ASP A 326 -1.71 -48.27 3.37
C ASP A 326 -2.36 -48.83 2.08
N LYS A 327 -2.94 -47.94 1.26
CA LYS A 327 -3.74 -48.30 0.08
C LYS A 327 -3.02 -49.19 -0.94
N PHE A 328 -1.72 -49.02 -1.13
CA PHE A 328 -0.95 -49.77 -2.15
C PHE A 328 0.05 -50.77 -1.55
N ASN A 329 0.55 -50.52 -0.34
CA ASN A 329 1.47 -51.42 0.33
C ASN A 329 1.26 -51.36 1.85
N GLN A 330 0.56 -52.36 2.39
CA GLN A 330 0.29 -52.45 3.84
C GLN A 330 1.56 -52.43 4.70
N LYS A 331 2.71 -52.86 4.16
CA LYS A 331 3.99 -52.83 4.90
C LYS A 331 4.49 -51.40 5.14
N LEU A 332 4.08 -50.42 4.34
CA LEU A 332 4.46 -49.01 4.56
C LEU A 332 3.84 -48.44 5.84
N GLY A 333 2.70 -48.97 6.27
CA GLY A 333 2.06 -48.58 7.53
C GLY A 333 2.96 -48.73 8.75
N PHE A 334 3.92 -49.67 8.74
CA PHE A 334 4.88 -49.84 9.84
C PHE A 334 5.88 -48.67 9.97
N TYR A 335 6.11 -47.93 8.90
CA TYR A 335 6.95 -46.73 8.91
C TYR A 335 6.16 -45.47 9.30
N SER A 336 4.83 -45.54 9.41
CA SER A 336 4.03 -44.41 9.89
C SER A 336 4.36 -44.10 11.34
N GLY A 337 4.76 -42.87 11.61
CA GLY A 337 5.29 -42.50 12.93
C GLY A 337 5.83 -41.10 13.05
N THR A 338 6.29 -40.79 14.25
CA THR A 338 7.05 -39.57 14.51
C THR A 338 8.53 -39.90 14.38
N TYR A 339 9.24 -39.07 13.65
CA TYR A 339 10.68 -39.13 13.49
C TYR A 339 11.32 -37.95 14.19
N LYS A 340 12.48 -38.15 14.78
CA LYS A 340 13.27 -37.11 15.44
C LYS A 340 14.52 -36.81 14.63
N MET A 341 14.82 -35.53 14.47
CA MET A 341 16.08 -35.12 13.85
C MET A 341 17.26 -35.55 14.71
N GLN A 342 18.26 -36.21 14.11
CA GLN A 342 19.46 -36.64 14.79
C GLN A 342 20.39 -35.45 15.04
N LYS A 343 20.95 -35.34 16.26
CA LYS A 343 21.77 -34.18 16.66
C LYS A 343 23.07 -34.00 15.84
N ASN A 344 23.55 -35.07 15.22
CA ASN A 344 24.82 -35.10 14.51
C ASN A 344 24.66 -35.11 12.97
N SER A 345 23.44 -35.05 12.44
CA SER A 345 23.25 -35.00 10.99
C SER A 345 23.69 -33.63 10.49
N LEU A 346 24.81 -33.61 9.76
CA LEU A 346 25.45 -32.42 9.21
C LEU A 346 24.46 -31.54 8.42
N LYS A 347 24.73 -30.23 8.44
CA LYS A 347 23.92 -29.10 7.94
C LYS A 347 23.24 -29.25 6.56
N ARG A 348 23.62 -30.23 5.72
CA ARG A 348 23.06 -30.41 4.37
C ARG A 348 22.03 -31.54 4.24
N HIS A 349 22.05 -32.53 5.14
CA HIS A 349 21.08 -33.63 5.11
C HIS A 349 20.56 -33.86 6.52
N ALA A 350 19.30 -33.50 6.75
CA ALA A 350 18.62 -33.78 8.01
C ALA A 350 18.30 -35.28 8.07
N GLU A 351 18.95 -35.99 8.98
CA GLU A 351 18.68 -37.40 9.22
C GLU A 351 17.63 -37.54 10.32
N TYR A 352 16.63 -38.36 10.03
CA TYR A 352 15.46 -38.55 10.88
C TYR A 352 15.40 -39.99 11.36
N THR A 353 15.54 -40.18 12.67
CA THR A 353 15.42 -41.49 13.29
C THR A 353 13.99 -41.71 13.75
N PHE A 354 13.42 -42.87 13.39
CA PHE A 354 12.08 -43.25 13.84
C PHE A 354 12.02 -43.36 15.37
N LEU A 355 11.05 -42.68 16.00
CA LEU A 355 10.83 -42.77 17.43
C LEU A 355 9.97 -44.00 17.75
N PRO A 356 10.46 -44.95 18.57
CA PRO A 356 9.69 -46.11 18.98
C PRO A 356 8.46 -45.69 19.80
N PRO A 357 7.37 -46.48 19.81
CA PRO A 357 6.11 -46.11 20.47
C PRO A 357 6.25 -45.70 21.94
N SER A 358 7.17 -46.32 22.68
CA SER A 358 7.45 -45.99 24.08
C SER A 358 7.94 -44.55 24.29
N GLU A 359 8.70 -44.01 23.34
CA GLU A 359 9.21 -42.64 23.39
C GLU A 359 8.19 -41.62 22.84
N ARG A 360 7.30 -42.03 21.94
CA ARG A 360 6.24 -41.17 21.37
C ARG A 360 5.36 -40.56 22.46
N ALA A 361 4.96 -41.35 23.45
CA ALA A 361 4.12 -40.87 24.56
C ALA A 361 4.84 -39.79 25.38
N ARG A 362 6.16 -39.89 25.55
CA ARG A 362 6.97 -38.87 26.24
C ARG A 362 7.12 -37.61 25.39
N ALA A 363 7.39 -37.76 24.09
CA ALA A 363 7.51 -36.62 23.16
C ALA A 363 6.20 -35.84 23.02
N GLN A 364 5.05 -36.52 22.92
CA GLN A 364 3.73 -35.87 22.87
C GLN A 364 3.37 -35.16 24.18
N ARG A 365 3.77 -35.72 25.33
CA ARG A 365 3.62 -35.03 26.62
C ARG A 365 4.52 -33.80 26.72
N ALA A 366 5.76 -33.88 26.23
CA ALA A 366 6.66 -32.74 26.20
C ALA A 366 6.15 -31.62 25.28
N SER A 367 5.70 -31.94 24.06
CA SER A 367 5.20 -30.94 23.11
C SER A 367 3.90 -30.28 23.58
N SER A 368 2.98 -31.05 24.17
CA SER A 368 1.75 -30.50 24.77
C SER A 368 2.03 -29.61 26.00
N PHE A 369 3.08 -29.90 26.76
CA PHE A 369 3.51 -29.03 27.87
C PHE A 369 4.10 -27.72 27.37
N THR A 370 4.96 -27.75 26.35
CA THR A 370 5.55 -26.54 25.75
C THR A 370 4.46 -25.68 25.12
N ALA A 371 3.51 -26.28 24.40
CA ALA A 371 2.37 -25.56 23.81
C ALA A 371 1.50 -24.87 24.88
N LYS A 372 1.21 -25.55 26.00
CA LYS A 372 0.48 -24.97 27.13
C LYS A 372 1.24 -23.86 27.87
N ARG A 373 2.57 -23.90 27.86
CA ARG A 373 3.39 -22.85 28.49
C ARG A 373 3.43 -21.59 27.64
N CYS A 374 3.49 -21.72 26.32
CA CYS A 374 3.40 -20.58 25.40
C CYS A 374 2.00 -19.93 25.41
N SER A 375 0.91 -20.69 25.58
CA SER A 375 -0.44 -20.10 25.61
C SER A 375 -0.80 -19.39 26.92
N ARG A 376 -0.10 -19.67 28.03
CA ARG A 376 -0.32 -18.99 29.32
C ARG A 376 0.48 -17.70 29.51
N GLY A 377 1.39 -17.37 28.58
CA GLY A 377 2.24 -16.19 28.66
C GLY A 377 1.62 -14.87 28.18
N SER A 378 0.43 -14.88 27.56
CA SER A 378 -0.15 -13.67 26.93
C SER A 378 -1.31 -13.03 27.71
N SER A 379 -1.66 -13.54 28.89
CA SER A 379 -2.60 -12.86 29.79
C SER A 379 -1.85 -11.96 30.76
N SER A 380 -1.74 -10.66 30.43
CA SER A 380 -1.28 -9.63 31.36
C SER A 380 -2.16 -9.62 32.62
N PRO A 381 -1.59 -9.46 33.83
CA PRO A 381 -2.36 -9.37 35.06
C PRO A 381 -2.94 -7.95 35.18
N THR A 382 -4.19 -7.76 34.78
CA THR A 382 -4.89 -6.51 35.09
C THR A 382 -5.31 -6.55 36.56
N THR A 383 -4.57 -5.79 37.35
CA THR A 383 -4.87 -5.36 38.71
C THR A 383 -6.29 -4.80 38.82
N ALA A 384 -7.14 -5.43 39.64
CA ALA A 384 -8.08 -4.75 40.55
C ALA A 384 -8.90 -5.78 41.35
N ARG A 385 -8.54 -5.95 42.63
CA ARG A 385 -9.48 -6.28 43.71
C ARG A 385 -10.21 -4.97 44.08
N PRO A 386 -11.47 -5.03 44.54
CA PRO A 386 -11.67 -5.19 45.98
C PRO A 386 -12.70 -6.25 46.35
N ALA A 387 -12.56 -6.68 47.60
CA ALA A 387 -13.37 -7.66 48.28
C ALA A 387 -14.82 -7.19 48.48
N THR A 388 -15.77 -8.12 48.33
CA THR A 388 -16.89 -8.26 49.25
C THR A 388 -17.31 -9.73 49.34
N ARG A 389 -17.61 -10.12 50.57
CA ARG A 389 -17.83 -11.46 51.08
C ARG A 389 -19.30 -11.54 51.51
N VAL A 390 -20.12 -12.31 50.80
CA VAL A 390 -21.44 -12.85 51.22
C VAL A 390 -21.62 -14.08 50.33
N GLY A 391 -21.81 -15.32 50.80
CA GLY A 391 -22.72 -15.80 51.83
C GLY A 391 -23.65 -16.82 51.14
N SER A 392 -23.32 -18.09 51.33
CA SER A 392 -24.11 -19.33 51.26
C SER A 392 -25.50 -19.41 50.58
N CYS A 393 -25.71 -20.60 50.00
CA CYS A 393 -26.93 -21.42 49.98
C CYS A 393 -28.05 -21.09 48.99
N GLY A 394 -28.44 -22.11 48.21
CA GLY A 394 -29.85 -22.30 47.88
C GLY A 394 -30.19 -22.92 46.51
N ARG A 395 -30.44 -24.23 46.53
CA ARG A 395 -31.54 -24.95 45.85
C ARG A 395 -31.84 -24.74 44.35
N ARG A 396 -31.83 -25.88 43.66
CA ARG A 396 -32.58 -26.20 42.44
C ARG A 396 -34.10 -26.00 42.60
N LYS A 397 -34.79 -25.49 41.56
CA LYS A 397 -35.84 -26.19 40.77
C LYS A 397 -36.31 -25.34 39.56
N PRO A 398 -36.89 -25.96 38.51
CA PRO A 398 -37.23 -25.34 37.23
C PRO A 398 -38.73 -24.99 37.12
N ILE A 399 -39.11 -24.06 36.22
CA ILE A 399 -40.45 -23.81 35.64
C ILE A 399 -40.23 -22.80 34.48
N ALA A 400 -40.39 -23.22 33.21
CA ALA A 400 -41.58 -23.15 32.35
C ALA A 400 -41.89 -21.75 31.75
N THR A 401 -41.82 -21.73 30.42
CA THR A 401 -42.62 -21.00 29.42
C THR A 401 -43.63 -19.95 29.91
N THR A 402 -43.55 -18.74 29.35
CA THR A 402 -44.68 -17.97 28.77
C THR A 402 -44.21 -16.67 28.13
N SER A 403 -44.51 -16.50 26.85
CA SER A 403 -44.66 -15.21 26.12
C SER A 403 -46.14 -14.78 26.19
N PRO A 404 -46.60 -13.64 25.60
CA PRO A 404 -46.05 -12.29 25.39
C PRO A 404 -47.05 -11.24 26.01
N PRO A 405 -47.23 -9.92 25.64
CA PRO A 405 -47.52 -9.43 24.28
C PRO A 405 -46.98 -8.03 23.87
N ARG A 406 -47.06 -7.82 22.54
CA ARG A 406 -47.13 -6.58 21.75
C ARG A 406 -47.60 -5.31 22.47
N ARG A 407 -46.91 -4.19 22.22
CA ARG A 407 -47.51 -2.84 22.22
C ARG A 407 -47.36 -2.18 20.86
N GLN A 408 -48.51 -1.81 20.30
CA GLN A 408 -48.68 -0.94 19.15
C GLN A 408 -48.21 0.48 19.49
N TRP A 409 -47.54 1.12 18.54
CA TRP A 409 -47.36 2.57 18.50
C TRP A 409 -48.19 3.09 17.33
N ASN A 410 -49.27 3.80 17.65
CA ASN A 410 -50.07 4.60 16.74
C ASN A 410 -50.01 6.05 17.22
N GLY A 411 -49.78 7.00 16.30
CA GLY A 411 -50.06 8.41 16.54
C GLY A 411 -49.25 9.38 15.69
N PRO A 412 -49.84 9.98 14.63
CA PRO A 412 -49.27 11.11 13.93
C PRO A 412 -49.78 12.43 14.53
N CYS A 413 -48.88 13.37 14.83
CA CYS A 413 -49.24 14.75 15.14
C CYS A 413 -48.73 15.67 14.04
N ALA A 414 -49.68 16.14 13.23
CA ALA A 414 -49.56 17.27 12.32
C ALA A 414 -49.58 18.62 13.08
N ARG A 415 -49.28 19.69 12.32
CA ARG A 415 -49.52 21.12 12.59
C ARG A 415 -48.39 21.79 13.38
N LYS A 416 -47.81 22.93 12.97
CA LYS A 416 -48.48 24.16 12.52
C LYS A 416 -47.44 25.11 11.88
N ARG A 417 -47.73 25.60 10.67
CA ARG A 417 -47.11 26.78 10.06
C ARG A 417 -47.27 28.00 10.96
N ARG A 418 -46.21 28.82 11.11
CA ARG A 418 -46.28 30.28 11.24
C ARG A 418 -45.02 30.91 10.66
N GLY A 419 -45.23 31.82 9.71
CA GLY A 419 -44.21 32.77 9.25
C GLY A 419 -44.31 34.09 10.01
N SER A 420 -43.18 34.80 10.02
CA SER A 420 -43.00 36.24 10.28
C SER A 420 -41.52 36.51 9.96
N ALA A 421 -41.12 37.08 8.82
CA ALA A 421 -41.23 38.48 8.41
C ALA A 421 -40.47 39.47 9.33
N ARG A 422 -39.27 39.89 8.84
CA ARG A 422 -38.55 41.19 8.98
C ARG A 422 -37.98 41.59 10.37
N PRO A 423 -37.05 42.59 10.45
CA PRO A 423 -36.40 43.40 9.40
C PRO A 423 -34.85 43.51 9.50
N SER A 424 -34.30 44.03 8.40
CA SER A 424 -33.03 44.75 8.26
C SER A 424 -32.80 45.83 9.33
N THR A 425 -31.59 45.91 9.90
CA THR A 425 -31.01 47.17 10.36
C THR A 425 -29.51 47.22 10.08
N SER A 426 -29.11 48.38 9.58
CA SER A 426 -27.76 48.87 9.32
C SER A 426 -27.07 49.34 10.61
N SER A 427 -25.75 49.17 10.69
CA SER A 427 -24.77 50.14 11.23
C SER A 427 -23.39 49.44 11.22
N ALA A 428 -22.41 49.86 10.42
CA ALA A 428 -21.59 51.06 10.62
C ALA A 428 -20.94 51.09 12.02
N CYS A 429 -19.76 50.50 12.15
CA CYS A 429 -18.82 50.88 13.21
C CYS A 429 -17.40 50.96 12.63
N ARG A 430 -16.99 52.21 12.35
CA ARG A 430 -15.60 52.62 12.17
C ARG A 430 -14.82 52.28 13.43
N ARG A 431 -13.62 51.71 13.30
CA ARG A 431 -12.60 51.85 14.33
C ARG A 431 -11.27 52.22 13.68
N ALA A 432 -10.83 53.42 14.02
CA ALA A 432 -9.55 53.99 13.67
C ALA A 432 -8.43 53.29 14.44
N THR A 433 -7.29 53.10 13.81
CA THR A 433 -6.00 52.91 14.48
C THR A 433 -5.06 53.99 13.98
N ALA A 434 -4.81 54.96 14.84
CA ALA A 434 -3.65 55.83 14.78
C ALA A 434 -2.39 54.99 15.03
N SER A 435 -1.35 55.19 14.21
CA SER A 435 0.01 54.79 14.53
C SER A 435 0.88 56.02 14.40
N SER A 436 1.31 56.52 15.55
CA SER A 436 2.37 57.50 15.72
C SER A 436 3.70 56.77 15.89
N ARG A 437 4.72 57.24 15.15
CA ARG A 437 6.13 57.38 15.52
C ARG A 437 6.79 56.26 16.35
N THR A 438 7.82 55.65 15.76
CA THR A 438 9.24 56.03 16.01
C THR A 438 10.04 55.74 14.77
#